data_AF-A0A9D6TPX1-F1
#
_entry.id   AF-A0A9D6TPX1-F1
#
_cell.length_a   1.000
_cell.length_b   1.000
_cell.length_c   1.000
_cell.angle_alpha   90.00
_cell.angle_beta   90.00
_cell.angle_gamma   90.00
#
_symmetry.space_group_name_H-M   'P 1'
#
loop_
_entity.id
_entity.type
_entity.pdbx_description
1 polymer ?
#
loop_
_entity_poly.entity_id
_entity_poly.type
_entity_poly.pdbx_seq_one_letter_code
_entity_poly.pdbx_strand_id
1 'polypeptide(L)'
;MTEQPAFLCDLRLDLCALCVSSVAYLWLRLRRAVSSAFQKSLFVEEGAALGQLCDYIHLNPVRASIVNAALLPDYAHSSYWFVHHPARRPKFLRAETALAAAGGLTDCPAGRRSYQAFLEWQATDGPAGKSKAYVNLSRGWALGGHEFKTALVQDLGIVADPRALESNGAREVKEQRWAFALERALQAIQKSRADIDGDRKSAPWKLSVAAWLKRRSDASNRWLAANLNLGTPAGFSHNLTCFHRQHHDENPWLARDPRHDPVGRPDPVGRP
;
A
#
# COMPACT_ATOMS: atom_id res chain seq x y z
N MET A 1 -48.77 6.59 23.60
CA MET A 1 -47.86 5.66 22.91
C MET A 1 -47.13 6.43 21.81
N THR A 2 -46.03 7.08 22.15
CA THR A 2 -45.14 7.80 21.21
C THR A 2 -43.89 8.16 21.99
N GLU A 3 -42.76 7.51 21.70
CA GLU A 3 -41.45 7.94 22.19
C GLU A 3 -40.48 8.01 21.02
N GLN A 4 -39.74 9.11 20.94
CA GLN A 4 -38.49 9.22 20.20
C GLN A 4 -37.37 9.25 21.25
N PRO A 5 -36.29 8.47 21.09
CA PRO A 5 -35.19 8.49 22.05
C PRO A 5 -34.38 9.78 21.93
N ALA A 6 -33.95 10.31 23.08
CA ALA A 6 -33.06 11.47 23.14
C ALA A 6 -31.64 11.13 22.65
N PHE A 7 -30.93 12.15 22.17
CA PHE A 7 -29.57 12.04 21.62
C PHE A 7 -28.55 12.80 22.51
N LEU A 8 -27.29 12.36 22.46
CA LEU A 8 -26.04 13.04 22.89
C LEU A 8 -25.58 12.97 24.36
N CYS A 9 -24.23 12.96 24.47
CA CYS A 9 -23.33 13.12 25.63
C CYS A 9 -23.34 12.01 26.71
N ASP A 10 -22.22 11.67 27.38
CA ASP A 10 -20.77 11.50 27.06
C ASP A 10 -20.21 10.62 28.25
N LEU A 11 -19.04 9.98 28.33
CA LEU A 11 -17.71 10.04 27.70
C LEU A 11 -17.40 8.71 26.97
N ARG A 12 -16.62 8.69 25.86
CA ARG A 12 -15.15 8.76 25.76
C ARG A 12 -14.35 7.76 26.63
N LEU A 13 -14.12 6.56 26.10
CA LEU A 13 -12.80 5.88 26.00
C LEU A 13 -12.94 4.60 25.13
N ASP A 14 -11.89 3.76 25.07
CA ASP A 14 -11.86 2.36 24.59
C ASP A 14 -12.24 2.02 23.12
N LEU A 15 -12.53 3.00 22.27
CA LEU A 15 -12.80 2.80 20.83
C LEU A 15 -11.58 2.37 19.97
N CYS A 16 -10.42 2.08 20.57
CA CYS A 16 -9.16 1.83 19.86
C CYS A 16 -8.91 0.35 19.52
N ALA A 17 -9.49 -0.59 20.27
CA ALA A 17 -9.21 -2.03 20.11
C ALA A 17 -10.19 -2.79 19.20
N LEU A 18 -11.45 -2.36 19.13
CA LEU A 18 -12.54 -3.11 18.51
C LEU A 18 -12.54 -3.11 16.95
N CYS A 19 -11.73 -2.27 16.31
CA CYS A 19 -11.85 -2.00 14.88
C CYS A 19 -11.18 -3.05 13.95
N VAL A 20 -10.53 -4.08 14.49
CA VAL A 20 -9.72 -5.05 13.69
C VAL A 20 -10.32 -6.48 13.66
N SER A 21 -11.27 -6.79 14.53
CA SER A 21 -11.45 -8.18 15.01
C SER A 21 -12.58 -9.01 14.36
N SER A 22 -13.27 -8.56 13.29
CA SER A 22 -14.48 -9.30 12.82
C SER A 22 -14.82 -9.36 11.31
N VAL A 23 -14.53 -8.38 10.43
CA VAL A 23 -15.08 -8.40 9.05
C VAL A 23 -14.10 -7.97 7.93
N ALA A 24 -12.79 -8.19 8.10
CA ALA A 24 -11.78 -7.73 7.14
C ALA A 24 -11.81 -8.41 5.75
N TYR A 25 -12.20 -9.69 5.66
CA TYR A 25 -12.03 -10.50 4.43
C TYR A 25 -13.27 -10.62 3.52
N LEU A 26 -14.47 -10.25 3.99
CA LEU A 26 -15.71 -10.37 3.20
C LEU A 26 -16.09 -9.08 2.46
N TRP A 27 -15.62 -7.93 2.93
CA TRP A 27 -16.15 -6.62 2.53
C TRP A 27 -15.67 -6.10 1.15
N LEU A 28 -14.60 -6.67 0.59
CA LEU A 28 -13.98 -6.15 -0.65
C LEU A 28 -14.75 -6.48 -1.94
N ARG A 29 -15.75 -7.37 -1.91
CA ARG A 29 -16.45 -7.85 -3.12
C ARG A 29 -17.76 -7.11 -3.44
N LEU A 30 -18.31 -6.32 -2.51
CA LEU A 30 -19.70 -5.81 -2.62
C LEU A 30 -19.90 -4.36 -2.13
N ARG A 31 -19.46 -3.37 -2.92
CA ARG A 31 -20.26 -2.15 -3.26
C ARG A 31 -19.51 -1.20 -4.20
N ARG A 32 -20.27 -0.57 -5.11
CA ARG A 32 -19.90 0.73 -5.71
C ARG A 32 -20.47 1.83 -4.82
N ALA A 33 -19.63 2.80 -4.46
CA ALA A 33 -19.94 4.08 -3.79
C ALA A 33 -20.67 4.05 -2.43
N VAL A 34 -20.08 4.72 -1.41
CA VAL A 34 -20.62 5.92 -0.73
C VAL A 34 -19.79 6.25 0.53
N SER A 35 -19.40 7.53 0.67
CA SER A 35 -18.85 8.27 1.84
C SER A 35 -17.89 7.61 2.86
N SER A 36 -16.84 8.37 3.19
CA SER A 36 -15.81 8.10 4.19
C SER A 36 -16.30 7.82 5.63
N ALA A 37 -15.90 6.68 6.20
CA ALA A 37 -15.02 6.61 7.39
C ALA A 37 -14.61 5.15 7.75
N PHE A 38 -13.54 4.99 8.52
CA PHE A 38 -13.20 3.80 9.34
C PHE A 38 -12.98 2.40 8.70
N GLN A 39 -12.54 2.27 7.44
CA GLN A 39 -11.81 1.06 7.01
C GLN A 39 -10.55 1.39 6.20
N LYS A 40 -9.40 0.87 6.67
CA LYS A 40 -8.16 0.75 5.88
C LYS A 40 -8.03 -0.69 5.40
N SER A 41 -8.32 -0.94 4.13
CA SER A 41 -8.07 -2.25 3.51
C SER A 41 -6.61 -2.34 3.03
N LEU A 42 -5.85 -3.27 3.60
CA LEU A 42 -4.49 -3.62 3.18
C LEU A 42 -4.58 -4.74 2.13
N PHE A 43 -3.87 -4.62 1.00
CA PHE A 43 -3.69 -5.76 0.09
C PHE A 43 -2.65 -6.72 0.67
N VAL A 44 -2.90 -8.02 0.63
CA VAL A 44 -2.05 -8.99 1.33
C VAL A 44 -1.72 -10.17 0.41
N GLU A 45 -0.43 -10.47 0.31
CA GLU A 45 0.09 -11.60 -0.43
C GLU A 45 -0.22 -12.93 0.29
N GLU A 46 -0.57 -13.97 -0.46
CA GLU A 46 -0.89 -15.28 0.12
C GLU A 46 0.35 -15.96 0.75
N GLY A 47 0.12 -17.00 1.54
CA GLY A 47 1.20 -17.67 2.28
C GLY A 47 1.70 -16.84 3.47
N ALA A 48 3.00 -16.56 3.53
CA ALA A 48 3.66 -16.05 4.74
C ALA A 48 3.17 -14.66 5.20
N ALA A 49 2.88 -13.75 4.27
CA ALA A 49 2.37 -12.41 4.59
C ALA A 49 0.95 -12.47 5.19
N LEU A 50 0.05 -13.23 4.54
CA LEU A 50 -1.30 -13.49 5.05
C LEU A 50 -1.26 -14.24 6.40
N GLY A 51 -0.38 -15.21 6.57
CA GLY A 51 -0.16 -15.89 7.85
C GLY A 51 0.27 -14.96 8.97
N GLN A 52 1.24 -14.08 8.73
CA GLN A 52 1.69 -13.10 9.72
C GLN A 52 0.56 -12.12 10.11
N LEU A 53 -0.33 -11.77 9.17
CA LEU A 53 -1.53 -10.98 9.48
C LEU A 53 -2.59 -11.78 10.24
N CYS A 54 -2.76 -13.08 9.97
CA CYS A 54 -3.62 -13.95 10.79
C CYS A 54 -3.14 -14.01 12.24
N ASP A 55 -1.84 -14.21 12.48
CA ASP A 55 -1.25 -14.18 13.83
C ASP A 55 -1.47 -12.83 14.53
N TYR A 56 -1.29 -11.72 13.80
CA TYR A 56 -1.58 -10.37 14.30
C TYR A 56 -3.04 -10.21 14.74
N ILE A 57 -3.98 -10.64 13.89
CA ILE A 57 -5.42 -10.57 14.16
C ILE A 57 -5.79 -11.47 15.34
N HIS A 58 -5.26 -12.69 15.39
CA HIS A 58 -5.51 -13.64 16.48
C HIS A 58 -4.94 -13.14 17.81
N LEU A 59 -3.77 -12.50 17.83
CA LEU A 59 -3.19 -11.93 19.05
C LEU A 59 -3.74 -10.55 19.45
N ASN A 60 -4.57 -9.89 18.65
CA ASN A 60 -5.13 -8.58 19.01
C ASN A 60 -5.87 -8.54 20.37
N PRO A 61 -6.71 -9.53 20.75
CA PRO A 61 -7.35 -9.56 22.06
C PRO A 61 -6.35 -9.63 23.23
N VAL A 62 -5.21 -10.30 23.04
CA VAL A 62 -4.11 -10.36 24.02
C VAL A 62 -3.35 -9.03 24.07
N ARG A 63 -3.01 -8.47 22.90
CA ARG A 63 -2.31 -7.19 22.76
C ARG A 63 -3.14 -5.98 23.24
N ALA A 64 -4.46 -6.12 23.32
CA ALA A 64 -5.39 -5.14 23.88
C ALA A 64 -5.74 -5.42 25.36
N SER A 65 -5.09 -6.40 25.99
CA SER A 65 -5.33 -6.81 27.38
C SER A 65 -6.78 -7.25 27.69
N ILE A 66 -7.52 -7.72 26.67
CA ILE A 66 -8.91 -8.20 26.81
C ILE A 66 -8.94 -9.63 27.34
N VAL A 67 -7.99 -10.48 26.92
CA VAL A 67 -7.82 -11.86 27.41
C VAL A 67 -6.34 -12.21 27.51
N ASN A 68 -5.97 -13.10 28.43
CA ASN A 68 -4.65 -13.73 28.44
C ASN A 68 -4.53 -14.76 27.30
N ALA A 69 -3.32 -15.03 26.81
CA ALA A 69 -3.10 -15.93 25.68
C ALA A 69 -3.69 -17.35 25.88
N ALA A 70 -3.61 -17.90 27.09
CA ALA A 70 -4.20 -19.19 27.44
C ALA A 70 -5.75 -19.23 27.37
N LEU A 71 -6.42 -18.07 27.44
CA LEU A 71 -7.88 -17.94 27.31
C LEU A 71 -8.31 -17.51 25.90
N LEU A 72 -7.36 -17.32 24.99
CA LEU A 72 -7.63 -16.94 23.61
C LEU A 72 -8.50 -17.96 22.84
N PRO A 73 -8.42 -19.29 23.05
CA PRO A 73 -9.29 -20.26 22.38
C PRO A 73 -10.79 -20.04 22.62
N ASP A 74 -11.15 -19.47 23.78
CA ASP A 74 -12.52 -19.24 24.22
C ASP A 74 -13.06 -17.86 23.83
N TYR A 75 -12.22 -16.95 23.32
CA TYR A 75 -12.61 -15.60 22.95
C TYR A 75 -13.42 -15.57 21.64
N ALA A 76 -14.74 -15.75 21.78
CA ALA A 76 -15.70 -15.91 20.69
C ALA A 76 -15.75 -14.77 19.65
N HIS A 77 -15.22 -13.58 19.95
CA HIS A 77 -15.17 -12.42 19.05
C HIS A 77 -13.89 -12.37 18.19
N SER A 78 -13.33 -13.53 17.83
CA SER A 78 -12.14 -13.66 16.97
C SER A 78 -12.26 -14.84 16.02
N SER A 79 -11.64 -14.74 14.83
CA SER A 79 -11.48 -15.88 13.90
C SER A 79 -10.76 -17.07 14.54
N TYR A 80 -9.93 -16.82 15.56
CA TYR A 80 -9.20 -17.84 16.31
C TYR A 80 -10.13 -18.83 17.04
N TRP A 81 -11.27 -18.36 17.56
CA TRP A 81 -12.26 -19.23 18.21
C TRP A 81 -12.79 -20.30 17.24
N PHE A 82 -13.04 -19.91 15.98
CA PHE A 82 -13.45 -20.85 14.93
C PHE A 82 -12.32 -21.79 14.46
N VAL A 83 -11.04 -21.48 14.72
CA VAL A 83 -9.96 -22.46 14.54
C VAL A 83 -10.21 -23.63 15.49
N HIS A 84 -10.35 -23.36 16.78
CA HIS A 84 -10.59 -24.38 17.82
C HIS A 84 -11.98 -25.03 17.79
N HIS A 85 -12.98 -24.34 17.23
CA HIS A 85 -14.36 -24.82 17.09
C HIS A 85 -14.74 -25.17 15.63
N PRO A 86 -14.10 -26.16 14.97
CA PRO A 86 -14.30 -26.44 13.54
C PRO A 86 -15.76 -26.82 13.20
N ALA A 87 -16.48 -27.50 14.10
CA ALA A 87 -17.89 -27.85 13.92
C ALA A 87 -18.84 -26.63 13.85
N ARG A 88 -18.37 -25.44 14.26
CA ARG A 88 -19.10 -24.16 14.18
C ARG A 88 -18.46 -23.19 13.18
N ARG A 89 -17.40 -23.59 12.47
CA ARG A 89 -16.66 -22.74 11.53
C ARG A 89 -17.46 -22.48 10.25
N PRO A 90 -17.66 -21.22 9.82
CA PRO A 90 -18.29 -20.92 8.54
C PRO A 90 -17.49 -21.49 7.36
N LYS A 91 -18.16 -22.04 6.34
CA LYS A 91 -17.51 -22.70 5.18
C LYS A 91 -16.54 -21.82 4.38
N PHE A 92 -16.58 -20.49 4.54
CA PHE A 92 -15.67 -19.54 3.92
C PHE A 92 -14.40 -19.27 4.75
N LEU A 93 -14.40 -19.58 6.05
CA LEU A 93 -13.28 -19.32 6.94
C LEU A 93 -12.25 -20.45 6.80
N ARG A 94 -11.10 -20.11 6.22
CA ARG A 94 -9.95 -21.01 6.08
C ARG A 94 -8.98 -20.79 7.22
N ALA A 95 -8.75 -21.84 8.02
CA ALA A 95 -7.70 -21.86 9.04
C ALA A 95 -6.37 -22.39 8.46
N GLU A 96 -6.46 -23.14 7.36
CA GLU A 96 -5.38 -23.81 6.66
C GLU A 96 -4.19 -22.87 6.39
N THR A 97 -4.42 -21.63 5.95
CA THR A 97 -3.35 -20.65 5.67
C THR A 97 -2.59 -20.19 6.92
N ALA A 98 -3.30 -19.93 8.02
CA ALA A 98 -2.68 -19.50 9.28
C ALA A 98 -1.84 -20.64 9.89
N LEU A 99 -2.41 -21.85 9.90
CA LEU A 99 -1.74 -23.06 10.40
C LEU A 99 -0.53 -23.43 9.54
N ALA A 100 -0.63 -23.37 8.22
CA ALA A 100 0.48 -23.65 7.30
C ALA A 100 1.61 -22.61 7.42
N ALA A 101 1.28 -21.33 7.61
CA ALA A 101 2.30 -20.30 7.83
C ALA A 101 3.01 -20.45 9.19
N ALA A 102 2.31 -20.93 10.22
CA ALA A 102 2.84 -21.20 11.56
C ALA A 102 3.68 -22.50 11.65
N GLY A 103 4.47 -22.80 10.62
CA GLY A 103 5.35 -23.97 10.57
C GLY A 103 4.75 -25.23 9.95
N GLY A 104 3.85 -25.09 8.97
CA GLY A 104 3.30 -26.23 8.21
C GLY A 104 2.23 -27.03 8.95
N LEU A 105 1.55 -26.43 9.94
CA LEU A 105 0.58 -27.13 10.78
C LEU A 105 -0.67 -27.52 9.97
N THR A 106 -1.17 -28.72 10.21
CA THR A 106 -2.44 -29.22 9.64
C THR A 106 -3.61 -28.87 10.56
N ASP A 107 -4.82 -28.67 10.01
CA ASP A 107 -6.06 -28.43 10.78
C ASP A 107 -6.61 -29.70 11.48
N CYS A 108 -5.74 -30.40 12.19
CA CYS A 108 -6.08 -31.51 13.07
C CYS A 108 -5.99 -31.07 14.55
N PRO A 109 -6.52 -31.86 15.51
CA PRO A 109 -6.44 -31.52 16.93
C PRO A 109 -5.01 -31.31 17.46
N ALA A 110 -3.99 -31.94 16.85
CA ALA A 110 -2.60 -31.70 17.21
C ALA A 110 -2.10 -30.34 16.69
N GLY A 111 -2.25 -30.06 15.40
CA GLY A 111 -1.79 -28.79 14.80
C GLY A 111 -2.47 -27.56 15.41
N ARG A 112 -3.74 -27.64 15.84
CA ARG A 112 -4.40 -26.56 16.58
C ARG A 112 -3.80 -26.30 17.97
N ARG A 113 -3.35 -27.33 18.68
CA ARG A 113 -2.61 -27.18 19.94
C ARG A 113 -1.20 -26.61 19.71
N SER A 114 -0.51 -27.06 18.66
CA SER A 114 0.78 -26.47 18.25
C SER A 114 0.64 -24.99 17.90
N TYR A 115 -0.46 -24.59 17.21
CA TYR A 115 -0.72 -23.19 16.88
C TYR A 115 -1.04 -22.35 18.12
N GLN A 116 -1.76 -22.91 19.11
CA GLN A 116 -1.95 -22.25 20.40
C GLN A 116 -0.61 -22.00 21.11
N ALA A 117 0.23 -23.02 21.28
CA ALA A 117 1.54 -22.88 21.92
C ALA A 117 2.45 -21.89 21.18
N PHE A 118 2.36 -21.83 19.84
CA PHE A 118 3.05 -20.86 19.01
C PHE A 118 2.55 -19.41 19.24
N LEU A 119 1.24 -19.18 19.34
CA LEU A 119 0.71 -17.85 19.65
C LEU A 119 0.99 -17.42 21.11
N GLU A 120 0.96 -18.36 22.06
CA GLU A 120 1.37 -18.13 23.46
C GLU A 120 2.84 -17.71 23.53
N TRP A 121 3.74 -18.43 22.86
CA TRP A 121 5.15 -18.06 22.70
C TRP A 121 5.34 -16.72 21.96
N GLN A 122 4.55 -16.44 20.92
CA GLN A 122 4.61 -15.14 20.24
C GLN A 122 4.23 -13.99 21.17
N ALA A 123 3.26 -14.19 22.08
CA ALA A 123 2.81 -13.18 23.02
C ALA A 123 3.85 -12.87 24.11
N THR A 124 4.58 -13.87 24.61
CA THR A 124 5.64 -13.69 25.61
C THR A 124 6.95 -13.24 24.98
N ASP A 125 7.54 -14.08 24.13
CA ASP A 125 8.95 -14.02 23.75
C ASP A 125 9.15 -13.61 22.29
N GLY A 126 8.24 -14.04 21.41
CA GLY A 126 8.36 -13.85 19.97
C GLY A 126 8.30 -12.40 19.46
N PRO A 127 8.45 -12.21 18.14
CA PRO A 127 8.58 -10.90 17.48
C PRO A 127 7.27 -10.11 17.35
N ALA A 128 6.16 -10.61 17.91
CA ALA A 128 4.86 -9.96 17.89
C ALA A 128 4.92 -8.65 18.67
N GLY A 129 4.50 -7.55 18.04
CA GLY A 129 4.59 -6.18 18.57
C GLY A 129 6.01 -5.60 18.65
N LYS A 130 7.05 -6.44 18.79
CA LYS A 130 8.45 -6.03 18.99
C LYS A 130 9.21 -5.78 17.68
N SER A 131 8.89 -6.49 16.60
CA SER A 131 9.62 -6.39 15.32
C SER A 131 9.09 -5.29 14.40
N LYS A 132 9.99 -4.68 13.60
CA LYS A 132 9.62 -3.69 12.58
C LYS A 132 8.61 -4.22 11.56
N ALA A 133 8.65 -5.51 11.24
CA ALA A 133 7.66 -6.16 10.38
C ALA A 133 6.25 -6.08 11.02
N TYR A 134 6.11 -6.48 12.28
CA TYR A 134 4.84 -6.43 13.00
C TYR A 134 4.27 -5.02 13.18
N VAL A 135 5.15 -4.02 13.32
CA VAL A 135 4.78 -2.59 13.37
C VAL A 135 4.33 -2.06 11.99
N ASN A 136 4.70 -2.72 10.90
CA ASN A 136 4.27 -2.36 9.54
C ASN A 136 2.93 -2.99 9.13
N LEU A 137 2.43 -4.00 9.87
CA LEU A 137 1.14 -4.68 9.58
C LEU A 137 -0.09 -3.76 9.68
N SER A 138 0.07 -2.55 10.24
CA SER A 138 -0.95 -1.51 10.33
C SER A 138 -0.63 -0.23 9.53
N ARG A 139 0.34 -0.29 8.60
CA ARG A 139 0.88 0.87 7.86
C ARG A 139 1.06 0.58 6.38
N GLY A 140 0.92 1.59 5.54
CA GLY A 140 1.01 1.46 4.09
C GLY A 140 -0.26 0.88 3.44
N TRP A 141 -0.08 0.26 2.27
CA TRP A 141 -1.18 -0.09 1.36
C TRP A 141 -1.18 -1.56 0.90
N ALA A 142 -0.02 -2.22 0.95
CA ALA A 142 0.12 -3.64 0.66
C ALA A 142 1.20 -4.28 1.55
N LEU A 143 0.90 -5.49 2.03
CA LEU A 143 1.80 -6.41 2.73
C LEU A 143 2.16 -7.56 1.78
N GLY A 144 3.44 -7.63 1.42
CA GLY A 144 3.97 -8.63 0.50
C GLY A 144 5.26 -8.19 -0.15
N GLY A 145 5.82 -9.05 -1.00
CA GLY A 145 7.04 -8.84 -1.74
C GLY A 145 6.96 -7.72 -2.78
N HIS A 146 8.12 -7.36 -3.33
CA HIS A 146 8.23 -6.32 -4.36
C HIS A 146 7.44 -6.68 -5.63
N GLU A 147 7.45 -7.96 -6.02
CA GLU A 147 6.77 -8.48 -7.20
C GLU A 147 5.24 -8.40 -7.05
N PHE A 148 4.69 -8.89 -5.93
CA PHE A 148 3.27 -8.75 -5.59
C PHE A 148 2.79 -7.29 -5.63
N LYS A 149 3.51 -6.37 -4.98
CA LYS A 149 3.19 -4.93 -5.06
C LYS A 149 3.21 -4.40 -6.49
N THR A 150 4.20 -4.82 -7.28
CA THR A 150 4.35 -4.40 -8.67
C THR A 150 3.19 -4.90 -9.54
N ALA A 151 2.77 -6.15 -9.37
CA ALA A 151 1.59 -6.72 -10.03
C ALA A 151 0.30 -5.97 -9.66
N LEU A 152 0.07 -5.66 -8.37
CA LEU A 152 -1.09 -4.85 -7.93
C LEU A 152 -1.16 -3.46 -8.60
N VAL A 153 0.00 -2.85 -8.91
CA VAL A 153 0.07 -1.55 -9.59
C VAL A 153 -0.09 -1.68 -11.11
N GLN A 154 0.35 -2.80 -11.71
CA GLN A 154 0.25 -3.08 -13.14
C GLN A 154 -1.14 -3.61 -13.55
N ASP A 155 -1.57 -4.74 -13.00
CA ASP A 155 -2.70 -5.53 -13.50
C ASP A 155 -4.06 -4.94 -13.11
N LEU A 156 -4.17 -4.48 -11.87
CA LEU A 156 -5.45 -4.03 -11.30
C LEU A 156 -5.67 -2.52 -11.44
N GLY A 157 -4.59 -1.74 -11.63
CA GLY A 157 -4.61 -0.27 -11.66
C GLY A 157 -5.13 0.39 -10.36
N ILE A 158 -5.44 -0.41 -9.32
CA ILE A 158 -6.35 -0.09 -8.22
C ILE A 158 -5.97 1.16 -7.43
N VAL A 159 -4.68 1.45 -7.34
CA VAL A 159 -4.17 2.68 -6.70
C VAL A 159 -4.31 3.90 -7.62
N ALA A 160 -5.44 4.02 -8.32
CA ALA A 160 -5.70 5.08 -9.29
C ALA A 160 -5.61 6.47 -8.66
N ASP A 161 -6.07 6.61 -7.40
CA ASP A 161 -5.92 7.84 -6.61
C ASP A 161 -4.89 7.66 -5.46
N PRO A 162 -3.69 8.26 -5.56
CA PRO A 162 -2.73 8.30 -4.46
C PRO A 162 -3.23 9.01 -3.19
N ARG A 163 -4.33 9.78 -3.24
CA ARG A 163 -4.95 10.42 -2.05
C ARG A 163 -5.63 9.41 -1.12
N ALA A 164 -5.97 8.21 -1.62
CA ALA A 164 -6.51 7.13 -0.81
C ALA A 164 -5.45 6.41 0.05
N LEU A 165 -4.16 6.72 -0.14
CA LEU A 165 -3.04 6.08 0.53
C LEU A 165 -2.37 7.01 1.55
N GLU A 166 -1.80 6.41 2.59
CA GLU A 166 -0.85 7.09 3.47
C GLU A 166 0.34 7.64 2.65
N SER A 167 0.87 8.80 3.03
CA SER A 167 1.87 9.56 2.25
C SER A 167 3.08 8.74 1.78
N ASN A 168 3.55 7.79 2.59
CA ASN A 168 4.63 6.87 2.24
C ASN A 168 4.22 5.83 1.17
N GLY A 169 3.00 5.29 1.24
CA GLY A 169 2.47 4.36 0.23
C GLY A 169 2.13 5.07 -1.08
N ALA A 170 1.56 6.27 -0.99
CA ALA A 170 1.32 7.14 -2.13
C ALA A 170 2.63 7.49 -2.88
N ARG A 171 3.76 7.58 -2.15
CA ARG A 171 5.09 7.75 -2.71
C ARG A 171 5.64 6.45 -3.32
N GLU A 172 5.55 5.31 -2.62
CA GLU A 172 6.00 4.00 -3.13
C GLU A 172 5.35 3.66 -4.48
N VAL A 173 4.03 3.83 -4.59
CA VAL A 173 3.27 3.56 -5.82
C VAL A 173 3.63 4.54 -6.95
N LYS A 174 3.88 5.81 -6.63
CA LYS A 174 4.39 6.77 -7.63
C LYS A 174 5.76 6.36 -8.16
N GLU A 175 6.69 6.01 -7.28
CA GLU A 175 8.03 5.55 -7.68
C GLU A 175 7.98 4.26 -8.52
N GLN A 176 7.09 3.31 -8.20
CA GLN A 176 6.85 2.13 -9.04
C GLN A 176 6.25 2.48 -10.41
N ARG A 177 5.26 3.38 -10.48
CA ARG A 177 4.69 3.86 -11.76
C ARG A 177 5.72 4.56 -12.63
N TRP A 178 6.58 5.39 -12.04
CA TRP A 178 7.66 6.06 -12.75
C TRP A 178 8.71 5.05 -13.24
N ALA A 179 9.02 4.01 -12.45
CA ALA A 179 9.92 2.93 -12.85
C ALA A 179 9.37 2.13 -14.04
N PHE A 180 8.10 1.71 -14.00
CA PHE A 180 7.47 1.00 -15.12
C PHE A 180 7.38 1.84 -16.39
N ALA A 181 7.06 3.14 -16.26
CA ALA A 181 7.08 4.07 -17.39
C ALA A 181 8.49 4.27 -17.96
N LEU A 182 9.53 4.24 -17.11
CA LEU A 182 10.93 4.31 -17.53
C LEU A 182 11.35 3.04 -18.29
N GLU A 183 11.08 1.83 -17.78
CA GLU A 183 11.43 0.59 -18.51
C GLU A 183 10.76 0.52 -19.89
N ARG A 184 9.48 0.90 -20.00
CA ARG A 184 8.79 0.97 -21.29
C ARG A 184 9.40 2.00 -22.24
N ALA A 185 9.91 3.12 -21.72
CA ALA A 185 10.59 4.13 -22.53
C ALA A 185 11.97 3.64 -22.99
N LEU A 186 12.71 2.92 -22.14
CA LEU A 186 14.01 2.31 -22.46
C LEU A 186 13.87 1.23 -23.55
N GLN A 187 12.89 0.33 -23.39
CA GLN A 187 12.55 -0.70 -24.38
C GLN A 187 12.21 -0.08 -25.75
N ALA A 188 11.40 0.99 -25.77
CA ALA A 188 10.99 1.68 -27.00
C ALA A 188 12.14 2.36 -27.76
N ILE A 189 13.28 2.62 -27.10
CA ILE A 189 14.51 3.15 -27.74
C ILE A 189 15.66 2.14 -27.77
N GLN A 190 15.38 0.86 -27.48
CA GLN A 190 16.34 -0.23 -27.43
C GLN A 190 17.56 0.02 -26.50
N LYS A 191 17.33 0.72 -25.38
CA LYS A 191 18.34 0.98 -24.34
C LYS A 191 18.11 0.11 -23.11
N SER A 192 19.18 -0.19 -22.38
CA SER A 192 19.18 -0.98 -21.15
C SER A 192 19.55 -0.13 -19.93
N ARG A 193 19.51 -0.73 -18.73
CA ARG A 193 20.11 -0.12 -17.52
C ARG A 193 21.64 0.01 -17.62
N ALA A 194 22.33 -0.88 -18.30
CA ALA A 194 23.79 -0.77 -18.50
C ALA A 194 24.16 0.47 -19.33
N ASP A 195 23.33 0.87 -20.30
CA ASP A 195 23.51 2.13 -21.03
C ASP A 195 23.33 3.37 -20.12
N ILE A 196 22.48 3.28 -19.09
CA ILE A 196 22.31 4.39 -18.13
C ILE A 196 23.61 4.63 -17.36
N ASP A 197 24.37 3.58 -17.05
CA ASP A 197 25.62 3.72 -16.30
C ASP A 197 26.83 4.00 -17.21
N GLY A 198 26.85 3.43 -18.42
CA GLY A 198 27.93 3.64 -19.40
C GLY A 198 27.87 4.97 -20.17
N ASP A 199 26.70 5.43 -20.62
CA ASP A 199 26.60 6.67 -21.41
C ASP A 199 26.79 7.92 -20.54
N ARG A 200 27.31 9.00 -21.15
CA ARG A 200 27.48 10.32 -20.52
C ARG A 200 26.19 10.76 -19.78
N LYS A 201 26.34 11.35 -18.60
CA LYS A 201 25.23 11.69 -17.68
C LYS A 201 24.07 12.44 -18.35
N SER A 202 24.36 13.40 -19.22
CA SER A 202 23.36 14.17 -19.97
C SER A 202 23.35 13.83 -21.47
N ALA A 203 23.48 12.55 -21.83
CA ALA A 203 23.32 12.09 -23.20
C ALA A 203 21.93 12.46 -23.76
N PRO A 204 21.79 12.85 -25.06
CA PRO A 204 20.53 13.34 -25.61
C PRO A 204 19.35 12.36 -25.45
N TRP A 205 19.59 11.05 -25.57
CA TRP A 205 18.54 10.04 -25.37
C TRP A 205 18.02 10.00 -23.92
N LYS A 206 18.89 10.21 -22.92
CA LYS A 206 18.49 10.27 -21.50
C LYS A 206 17.63 11.50 -21.22
N LEU A 207 17.98 12.64 -21.82
CA LEU A 207 17.17 13.87 -21.73
C LEU A 207 15.84 13.72 -22.49
N SER A 208 15.83 12.98 -23.62
CA SER A 208 14.61 12.62 -24.37
C SER A 208 13.65 11.77 -23.53
N VAL A 209 14.16 10.72 -22.87
CA VAL A 209 13.37 9.86 -21.96
C VAL A 209 12.86 10.68 -20.76
N ALA A 210 13.70 11.52 -20.15
CA ALA A 210 13.27 12.40 -19.06
C ALA A 210 12.18 13.40 -19.50
N ALA A 211 12.31 14.01 -20.68
CA ALA A 211 11.29 14.88 -21.27
C ALA A 211 9.99 14.14 -21.62
N TRP A 212 10.07 12.88 -22.05
CA TRP A 212 8.90 12.03 -22.28
C TRP A 212 8.19 11.69 -20.96
N LEU A 213 8.93 11.30 -19.92
CA LEU A 213 8.40 10.99 -18.59
C LEU A 213 7.71 12.20 -17.96
N LYS A 214 8.33 13.39 -17.98
CA LYS A 214 7.74 14.62 -17.40
C LYS A 214 6.50 15.14 -18.13
N ARG A 215 6.21 14.66 -19.34
CA ARG A 215 4.94 14.95 -20.07
C ARG A 215 3.83 13.94 -19.77
N ARG A 216 4.13 12.84 -19.05
CA ARG A 216 3.20 11.71 -18.81
C ARG A 216 3.11 11.26 -17.34
N SER A 217 3.90 11.85 -16.45
CA SER A 217 3.94 11.53 -15.03
C SER A 217 4.42 12.72 -14.20
N ASP A 218 4.16 12.67 -12.90
CA ASP A 218 4.65 13.63 -11.90
C ASP A 218 6.07 13.32 -11.39
N ALA A 219 6.87 12.61 -12.19
CA ALA A 219 8.23 12.17 -11.84
C ALA A 219 9.14 13.35 -11.45
N SER A 220 9.57 13.36 -10.18
CA SER A 220 10.38 14.44 -9.63
C SER A 220 11.78 14.51 -10.28
N ASN A 221 12.34 15.73 -10.39
CA ASN A 221 13.71 15.91 -10.88
C ASN A 221 14.75 15.10 -10.06
N ARG A 222 14.50 14.85 -8.77
CA ARG A 222 15.35 14.02 -7.92
C ARG A 222 15.30 12.55 -8.33
N TRP A 223 14.10 12.00 -8.53
CA TRP A 223 13.92 10.60 -8.94
C TRP A 223 14.48 10.34 -10.34
N LEU A 224 14.21 11.24 -11.29
CA LEU A 224 14.73 11.17 -12.66
C LEU A 224 16.26 11.24 -12.68
N ALA A 225 16.86 12.18 -11.94
CA ALA A 225 18.32 12.33 -11.93
C ALA A 225 19.04 11.11 -11.35
N ALA A 226 18.45 10.44 -10.36
CA ALA A 226 18.96 9.17 -9.84
C ALA A 226 18.77 8.02 -10.85
N ASN A 227 17.55 7.81 -11.37
CA ASN A 227 17.21 6.63 -12.17
C ASN A 227 17.76 6.64 -13.61
N LEU A 228 18.13 7.81 -14.13
CA LEU A 228 18.76 8.00 -15.45
C LEU A 228 20.22 8.47 -15.36
N ASN A 229 20.83 8.49 -14.16
CA ASN A 229 22.21 8.95 -13.91
C ASN A 229 22.49 10.34 -14.53
N LEU A 230 21.57 11.29 -14.33
CA LEU A 230 21.64 12.63 -14.96
C LEU A 230 22.52 13.63 -14.19
N GLY A 231 23.17 13.20 -13.11
CA GLY A 231 23.94 14.05 -12.21
C GLY A 231 23.09 14.69 -11.11
N THR A 232 23.32 15.96 -10.78
CA THR A 232 22.55 16.65 -9.74
C THR A 232 21.17 17.07 -10.25
N PRO A 233 20.11 17.12 -9.41
CA PRO A 233 18.78 17.52 -9.85
C PRO A 233 18.71 18.95 -10.42
N ALA A 234 19.61 19.84 -10.00
CA ALA A 234 19.75 21.20 -10.53
C ALA A 234 20.43 21.20 -11.91
N GLY A 235 21.56 20.48 -12.05
CA GLY A 235 22.25 20.33 -13.34
C GLY A 235 21.37 19.65 -14.39
N PHE A 236 20.63 18.60 -13.99
CA PHE A 236 19.58 18.01 -14.83
C PHE A 236 18.54 19.05 -15.27
N SER A 237 18.03 19.88 -14.36
CA SER A 237 17.02 20.90 -14.72
C SER A 237 17.54 21.93 -15.72
N HIS A 238 18.82 22.32 -15.61
CA HIS A 238 19.48 23.19 -16.59
C HIS A 238 19.64 22.48 -17.95
N ASN A 239 20.23 21.29 -17.96
CA ASN A 239 20.51 20.54 -19.19
C ASN A 239 19.22 20.15 -19.93
N LEU A 240 18.14 19.82 -19.21
CA LEU A 240 16.82 19.58 -19.79
C LEU A 240 16.25 20.85 -20.44
N THR A 241 16.45 22.03 -19.83
CA THR A 241 16.00 23.31 -20.39
C THR A 241 16.77 23.66 -21.67
N CYS A 242 18.08 23.42 -21.70
CA CYS A 242 18.91 23.59 -22.90
C CYS A 242 18.53 22.61 -24.01
N PHE A 243 18.32 21.34 -23.68
CA PHE A 243 17.85 20.30 -24.61
C PHE A 243 16.48 20.64 -25.20
N HIS A 244 15.52 21.09 -24.37
CA HIS A 244 14.23 21.57 -24.87
C HIS A 244 14.41 22.72 -25.88
N ARG A 245 15.26 23.71 -25.58
CA ARG A 245 15.54 24.84 -26.50
C ARG A 245 16.20 24.40 -27.81
N GLN A 246 17.07 23.39 -27.78
CA GLN A 246 17.75 22.87 -28.97
C GLN A 246 16.80 22.06 -29.88
N HIS A 247 15.83 21.38 -29.30
CA HIS A 247 14.81 20.60 -30.02
C HIS A 247 13.45 21.33 -30.03
N HIS A 248 13.45 22.67 -30.16
CA HIS A 248 12.23 23.49 -30.08
C HIS A 248 11.19 23.06 -31.13
N ASP A 249 11.62 22.94 -32.38
CA ASP A 249 10.73 22.71 -33.53
C ASP A 249 10.20 21.26 -33.60
N GLU A 250 10.88 20.33 -32.91
CA GLU A 250 10.45 18.94 -32.72
C GLU A 250 9.55 18.76 -31.47
N ASN A 251 9.29 19.82 -30.71
CA ASN A 251 8.71 19.72 -29.37
C ASN A 251 7.51 20.66 -29.17
N PRO A 252 6.27 20.19 -29.42
CA PRO A 252 5.02 20.97 -29.28
C PRO A 252 4.75 21.59 -27.90
N TRP A 253 5.60 21.30 -26.90
CA TRP A 253 5.54 21.87 -25.57
C TRP A 253 6.17 23.27 -25.48
N LEU A 254 7.06 23.65 -26.41
CA LEU A 254 7.67 25.00 -26.47
C LEU A 254 7.01 25.93 -27.49
N ALA A 255 6.36 25.39 -28.52
CA ALA A 255 5.50 26.17 -29.43
C ALA A 255 4.34 26.90 -28.71
N ARG A 256 4.10 26.59 -27.42
CA ARG A 256 3.25 27.37 -26.51
C ARG A 256 4.14 28.28 -25.65
N ASP A 257 4.37 29.50 -26.09
CA ASP A 257 5.01 30.53 -25.26
C ASP A 257 4.06 30.90 -24.08
N PRO A 258 4.48 30.75 -22.81
CA PRO A 258 3.67 31.14 -21.65
C PRO A 258 3.30 32.63 -21.60
N ARG A 259 3.88 33.46 -22.47
CA ARG A 259 3.61 34.91 -22.61
C ARG A 259 2.55 35.22 -23.69
N HIS A 260 1.92 34.21 -24.29
CA HIS A 260 0.94 34.37 -25.38
C HIS A 260 -0.33 33.51 -25.25
N ASP A 261 -0.63 32.98 -24.05
CA ASP A 261 -1.90 32.32 -23.74
C ASP A 261 -2.77 33.24 -22.83
N PRO A 262 -3.77 33.97 -23.37
CA PRO A 262 -4.54 34.96 -22.63
C PRO A 262 -5.76 34.36 -21.91
N VAL A 263 -5.67 33.12 -21.38
CA VAL A 263 -6.82 32.39 -20.83
C VAL A 263 -6.67 32.03 -19.35
N GLY A 264 -7.46 32.71 -18.52
CA GLY A 264 -8.15 32.11 -17.37
C GLY A 264 -7.30 31.50 -16.24
N ARG A 265 -6.88 32.34 -15.29
CA ARG A 265 -6.90 31.88 -13.88
C ARG A 265 -8.38 31.70 -13.46
N PRO A 266 -8.75 30.61 -12.79
CA PRO A 266 -9.99 30.61 -12.01
C PRO A 266 -9.84 31.55 -10.82
N ASP A 267 -10.81 32.43 -10.59
CA ASP A 267 -10.73 33.43 -9.52
C ASP A 267 -10.84 32.81 -8.11
N PRO A 268 -10.06 33.29 -7.13
CA PRO A 268 -10.15 32.82 -5.75
C PRO A 268 -11.29 33.51 -4.99
N VAL A 269 -12.41 32.80 -4.83
CA VAL A 269 -13.50 33.07 -3.88
C VAL A 269 -14.38 34.29 -4.18
N GLY A 270 -15.59 34.02 -4.68
CA GLY A 270 -16.73 34.93 -4.63
C GLY A 270 -17.92 34.27 -3.92
N ARG A 271 -18.36 34.85 -2.80
CA ARG A 271 -19.62 34.50 -2.10
C ARG A 271 -20.81 35.25 -2.75
N PRO A 272 -22.04 34.74 -2.58
CA PRO A 272 -22.85 35.05 -1.38
C PRO A 272 -22.70 34.05 -0.22
#